data_AF-A0A965S430-F1
#
_entry.id   AF-A0A965S430-F1
#
_cell.length_a   1.000
_cell.length_b   1.000
_cell.length_c   1.000
_cell.angle_alpha   90.00
_cell.angle_beta   90.00
_cell.angle_gamma   90.00
#
_symmetry.space_group_name_H-M   'P 1'
#
loop_
_entity.id
_entity.type
_entity.pdbx_description
1 polymer ?
#
loop_
_entity_poly.entity_id
_entity_poly.type
_entity_poly.pdbx_seq_one_letter_code
_entity_poly.pdbx_strand_id
1 'polypeptide(L)'
;MTKREQVQQDALDIAIKHKRCGMGISMGVGKTLIGLRYLDYYRGLDKKVRVLIVAPKLSIFDSWKSDAEKFNIDINNVEFTTYLSLHKKDPSDYDVLV
;
A
#
# COMPACT_ATOMS: atom_id res chain seq x y z
N MET A 1 -8.15 -1.74 -21.69
CA MET A 1 -7.17 -1.39 -20.65
C MET A 1 -6.33 -0.21 -21.15
N THR A 2 -6.29 0.88 -20.39
CA THR A 2 -5.48 2.07 -20.70
C THR A 2 -4.00 1.84 -20.39
N LYS A 3 -3.10 2.65 -20.97
CA LYS A 3 -1.66 2.60 -20.60
C LYS A 3 -1.43 2.77 -19.10
N ARG A 4 -2.24 3.60 -18.44
CA ARG A 4 -2.18 3.81 -17.00
C ARG A 4 -2.53 2.53 -16.23
N GLU A 5 -3.60 1.85 -16.62
CA GLU A 5 -4.02 0.59 -16.01
C GLU A 5 -3.00 -0.52 -16.24
N GLN A 6 -2.38 -0.57 -17.43
CA GLN A 6 -1.28 -1.51 -17.72
C GLN A 6 -0.10 -1.29 -16.77
N VAL A 7 0.37 -0.04 -16.63
CA VAL A 7 1.47 0.28 -15.69
C VAL A 7 1.12 -0.07 -14.24
N GLN A 8 -0.13 0.14 -13.82
CA GLN A 8 -0.57 -0.26 -12.49
C GLN A 8 -0.56 -1.77 -12.30
N GLN A 9 -1.01 -2.53 -13.31
CA GLN A 9 -1.04 -3.99 -13.26
C GLN A 9 0.38 -4.56 -13.28
N ASP A 10 1.23 -4.10 -14.18
CA ASP A 10 2.63 -4.55 -14.27
C ASP A 10 3.37 -4.29 -12.96
N ALA A 11 3.17 -3.12 -12.34
CA ALA A 11 3.75 -2.79 -11.06
C ALA A 11 3.27 -3.72 -9.93
N LEU A 12 1.97 -4.01 -9.90
CA LEU A 12 1.36 -4.92 -8.92
C LEU A 12 1.90 -6.34 -9.08
N ASP A 13 1.97 -6.85 -10.31
CA ASP A 13 2.45 -8.20 -10.61
C ASP A 13 3.91 -8.38 -10.19
N ILE A 14 4.76 -7.38 -10.46
CA ILE A 14 6.16 -7.37 -10.00
C ILE A 14 6.23 -7.29 -8.47
N ALA A 15 5.42 -6.45 -7.83
CA ALA A 15 5.42 -6.32 -6.37
C ALA A 15 5.02 -7.63 -5.67
N ILE A 16 4.03 -8.35 -6.20
CA ILE A 16 3.58 -9.65 -5.66
C ILE A 16 4.65 -10.74 -5.86
N LYS A 17 5.35 -10.71 -7.01
CA LYS A 17 6.36 -11.73 -7.35
C LYS A 17 7.60 -11.67 -6.46
N HIS A 18 7.89 -10.52 -5.86
CA HIS A 18 9.11 -10.30 -5.08
C HIS A 18 8.79 -10.04 -3.61
N LYS A 19 9.51 -10.70 -2.69
CA LYS A 19 9.35 -10.48 -1.25
C LYS A 19 9.57 -9.02 -0.83
N ARG A 20 10.43 -8.29 -1.53
CA ARG A 20 10.74 -6.87 -1.31
C ARG A 20 11.05 -6.21 -2.66
N CYS A 21 10.50 -5.04 -2.92
CA CYS A 21 10.80 -4.25 -4.12
C CYS A 21 10.65 -2.74 -3.86
N GLY A 22 11.38 -1.94 -4.64
CA GLY A 22 11.15 -0.49 -4.73
C GLY A 22 10.42 -0.16 -6.04
N MET A 23 9.41 0.71 -5.98
CA MET A 23 8.61 1.10 -7.16
C MET A 23 8.97 2.52 -7.62
N GLY A 24 9.81 2.62 -8.65
CA GLY A 24 10.19 3.89 -9.29
C GLY A 24 9.15 4.40 -10.29
N ILE A 25 7.94 4.72 -9.84
CA ILE A 25 6.80 5.06 -10.73
C ILE A 25 6.51 6.57 -10.71
N SER A 26 6.28 7.14 -11.90
CA SER A 26 5.98 8.56 -12.08
C SER A 26 4.74 9.03 -11.30
N MET A 27 4.63 10.35 -11.11
CA MET A 27 3.47 10.99 -10.48
C MET A 27 2.23 10.86 -11.38
N GLY A 28 1.03 10.91 -10.78
CA GLY A 28 -0.25 10.83 -11.52
C GLY A 28 -0.66 9.42 -11.99
N VAL A 29 0.22 8.42 -11.87
CA VAL A 29 -0.08 7.04 -12.29
C VAL A 29 -1.08 6.34 -11.34
N GLY A 30 -1.21 6.79 -10.09
CA GLY A 30 -2.09 6.18 -9.08
C GLY A 30 -1.36 5.18 -8.19
N LYS A 31 -0.22 5.59 -7.62
CA LYS A 31 0.60 4.76 -6.73
C LYS A 31 -0.16 4.27 -5.50
N THR A 32 -1.04 5.11 -4.94
CA THR A 32 -1.92 4.74 -3.82
C THR A 32 -2.79 3.54 -4.17
N LEU A 33 -3.41 3.52 -5.36
CA LEU A 33 -4.23 2.38 -5.82
C LEU A 33 -3.40 1.11 -6.00
N ILE A 34 -2.17 1.21 -6.51
CA ILE A 34 -1.26 0.06 -6.61
C ILE A 34 -0.99 -0.51 -5.21
N GLY A 35 -0.66 0.35 -4.25
CA GLY A 35 -0.47 -0.02 -2.85
C GLY A 35 -1.71 -0.67 -2.24
N LEU A 36 -2.90 -0.10 -2.43
CA LEU A 36 -4.16 -0.66 -1.93
C LEU A 36 -4.44 -2.04 -2.53
N ARG A 37 -4.27 -2.24 -3.84
CA ARG A 37 -4.42 -3.55 -4.49
C ARG A 37 -3.39 -4.56 -4.00
N TYR A 38 -2.18 -4.11 -3.70
CA TYR A 38 -1.14 -4.94 -3.09
C TYR A 38 -1.57 -5.42 -1.70
N LEU A 39 -2.16 -4.56 -0.87
CA LEU A 39 -2.72 -4.97 0.42
C LEU A 39 -3.90 -5.93 0.28
N ASP A 40 -4.80 -5.64 -0.67
CA ASP A 40 -5.98 -6.47 -0.94
C ASP A 40 -5.59 -7.89 -1.37
N TYR A 41 -4.55 -8.01 -2.20
CA TYR A 41 -3.98 -9.31 -2.57
C TYR A 41 -3.55 -10.14 -1.35
N TYR A 42 -2.74 -9.58 -0.45
CA TYR A 42 -2.28 -10.31 0.75
C TYR A 42 -3.41 -10.60 1.74
N ARG A 43 -4.40 -9.71 1.85
CA ARG A 43 -5.61 -9.98 2.65
C ARG A 43 -6.44 -11.12 2.09
N GLY A 44 -6.48 -11.28 0.77
CA GLY A 44 -7.09 -12.42 0.10
C GLY A 44 -6.41 -13.75 0.46
N LEU A 45 -5.12 -13.72 0.82
CA LEU A 45 -4.36 -14.89 1.29
C LEU A 45 -4.54 -15.14 2.80
N ASP A 46 -4.45 -14.08 3.61
CA ASP A 46 -4.71 -14.14 5.04
C ASP A 46 -5.32 -12.83 5.57
N LYS A 47 -6.54 -12.93 6.13
CA LYS A 47 -7.28 -11.80 6.69
C LYS A 47 -6.62 -11.18 7.93
N LYS A 48 -5.66 -11.87 8.56
CA LYS A 48 -4.96 -11.42 9.76
C LYS A 48 -3.68 -10.64 9.48
N VAL A 49 -3.31 -10.47 8.21
CA VAL A 49 -2.12 -9.70 7.79
C VAL A 49 -2.12 -8.32 8.44
N ARG A 50 -1.07 -8.04 9.22
CA ARG A 50 -0.80 -6.72 9.81
C ARG A 50 0.00 -5.89 8.83
N VAL A 51 -0.50 -4.69 8.53
CA VAL A 51 0.11 -3.79 7.54
C VAL A 51 0.55 -2.51 8.23
N LEU A 52 1.77 -2.05 7.94
CA LEU A 52 2.23 -0.70 8.27
C LEU A 52 2.40 0.12 6.98
N ILE A 53 1.70 1.24 6.89
CA ILE A 53 1.90 2.26 5.85
C ILE A 53 2.67 3.43 6.45
N VAL A 54 3.78 3.79 5.80
CA VAL A 54 4.63 4.90 6.22
C VAL A 54 4.55 6.03 5.19
N ALA A 55 4.22 7.24 5.63
CA ALA A 55 4.15 8.40 4.75
C ALA A 55 4.84 9.65 5.35
N PRO A 56 5.26 10.63 4.53
CA PRO A 56 5.93 11.82 5.06
C PRO A 56 5.04 12.75 5.90
N LYS A 57 3.71 12.73 5.72
CA LYS A 57 2.78 13.66 6.39
C LYS A 57 1.39 13.05 6.60
N LEU A 58 0.68 13.53 7.62
CA LEU A 58 -0.63 13.02 8.04
C LEU A 58 -1.70 13.13 6.95
N SER A 59 -1.70 14.20 6.16
CA SER A 59 -2.71 14.40 5.10
C SER A 59 -2.65 13.35 3.98
N ILE A 60 -1.57 12.56 3.89
CA ILE A 60 -1.51 11.43 2.97
C ILE A 60 -2.39 10.28 3.48
N PHE A 61 -2.56 10.12 4.80
CA PHE A 61 -3.41 9.06 5.35
C PHE A 61 -4.87 9.23 4.93
N ASP A 62 -5.36 10.46 4.93
CA ASP A 62 -6.73 10.76 4.47
C ASP A 62 -6.91 10.45 2.99
N SER A 63 -5.88 10.68 2.17
CA SER A 63 -5.87 10.28 0.76
C SER A 63 -5.94 8.76 0.59
N TRP A 64 -5.21 7.99 1.42
CA TRP A 64 -5.28 6.53 1.39
C TRP A 64 -6.66 6.01 1.80
N LYS A 65 -7.26 6.58 2.85
CA LYS A 65 -8.60 6.22 3.31
C LYS A 65 -9.66 6.53 2.26
N SER A 66 -9.62 7.73 1.67
CA SER A 66 -10.56 8.13 0.63
C SER A 66 -10.44 7.25 -0.63
N ASP A 67 -9.22 6.91 -1.05
CA ASP A 67 -9.02 5.98 -2.17
C ASP A 67 -9.50 4.56 -1.81
N ALA A 68 -9.24 4.09 -0.59
CA ALA A 68 -9.71 2.78 -0.12
C ALA A 68 -11.24 2.67 -0.17
N GLU A 69 -11.95 3.68 0.33
CA GLU A 69 -13.42 3.78 0.23
C GLU A 69 -13.89 3.82 -1.22
N LYS A 70 -13.27 4.66 -2.05
CA LYS A 70 -13.61 4.81 -3.47
C LYS A 70 -13.47 3.50 -4.25
N PHE A 71 -12.44 2.72 -3.96
CA PHE A 71 -12.16 1.46 -4.64
C PHE A 71 -12.70 0.23 -3.88
N ASN A 72 -13.45 0.44 -2.81
CA ASN A 72 -14.04 -0.60 -1.98
C ASN A 72 -13.02 -1.63 -1.46
N ILE A 73 -11.86 -1.13 -1.00
CA ILE A 73 -10.78 -1.92 -0.42
C ILE A 73 -10.78 -1.69 1.09
N ASP A 74 -10.92 -2.75 1.87
CA ASP A 74 -10.86 -2.67 3.33
C ASP A 74 -9.43 -2.35 3.77
N ILE A 75 -9.28 -1.40 4.69
CA ILE A 75 -8.01 -1.02 5.33
C ILE A 75 -8.05 -1.05 6.88
N ASN A 76 -9.00 -1.76 7.50
CA ASN A 76 -9.18 -1.81 8.96
C ASN A 76 -7.94 -2.30 9.73
N ASN A 77 -7.20 -3.30 9.21
CA ASN A 77 -5.95 -3.81 9.81
C ASN A 77 -4.68 -3.07 9.33
N VAL A 78 -4.83 -1.84 8.82
CA VAL A 78 -3.69 -1.00 8.42
C VAL A 78 -3.37 0.00 9.52
N GLU A 79 -2.12 -0.03 9.97
CA GLU A 79 -1.56 1.02 10.80
C GLU A 79 -0.85 2.06 9.93
N PHE A 80 -1.10 3.35 10.21
CA PHE A 80 -0.43 4.45 9.54
C PHE A 80 0.60 5.10 10.47
N THR A 81 1.78 5.38 9.94
CA THR A 81 2.80 6.16 10.67
C THR A 81 3.52 7.13 9.75
N THR A 82 4.19 8.10 10.36
CA THR A 82 5.05 9.03 9.63
C THR A 82 6.52 8.65 9.78
N TYR A 83 7.38 9.10 8.87
CA TYR A 83 8.82 8.91 9.02
C TYR A 83 9.35 9.37 10.39
N LEU A 84 8.80 10.48 10.91
CA LEU A 84 9.16 11.01 12.23
C LEU A 84 8.86 10.02 13.37
N SER A 85 7.78 9.24 13.25
CA SER A 85 7.35 8.29 14.27
C SER A 85 7.72 6.84 13.95
N LEU A 86 8.36 6.58 12.81
CA LEU A 86 8.72 5.23 12.36
C LEU A 86 9.61 4.50 13.37
N HIS A 87 10.51 5.24 14.03
CA HIS A 87 11.39 4.69 15.08
C HIS A 87 10.64 4.12 16.30
N LYS A 88 9.34 4.41 16.45
CA LYS A 88 8.49 3.91 17.53
C LYS A 88 7.78 2.60 17.15
N LYS A 89 7.99 2.10 15.93
CA LYS A 89 7.35 0.89 15.41
C LYS A 89 8.36 -0.25 15.39
N ASP A 90 7.92 -1.43 15.80
CA ASP A 90 8.71 -2.65 15.66
C ASP A 90 8.39 -3.29 14.29
N PRO A 91 9.36 -3.42 13.36
CA PRO A 91 9.10 -4.05 12.07
C PRO A 91 8.63 -5.51 12.17
N SER A 92 8.92 -6.21 13.27
CA SER A 92 8.47 -7.58 13.50
C SER A 92 6.98 -7.69 13.80
N ASP A 93 6.31 -6.56 14.09
CA ASP A 93 4.88 -6.50 14.28
C ASP A 93 4.06 -6.49 12.98
N TYR A 94 4.71 -6.45 11.81
CA TYR A 94 4.00 -6.28 10.54
C TYR A 94 4.45 -7.33 9.53
N ASP A 95 3.47 -7.87 8.80
CA ASP A 95 3.71 -8.81 7.72
C ASP A 95 4.01 -8.06 6.41
N VAL A 96 3.41 -6.88 6.26
CA VAL A 96 3.53 -6.02 5.07
C VAL A 96 3.88 -4.59 5.46
N LEU A 97 4.89 -4.03 4.79
CA LEU A 97 5.33 -2.65 4.94
C LEU A 97 5.22 -1.93 3.58
N VAL A 98 4.56 -0.77 3.56
CA VAL A 98 4.42 0.09 2.37
C VAL A 98 4.85 1.51 2.64
#